data_AF-A0A0S3PNI9-F1
#
_entry.id   AF-A0A0S3PNI9-F1
#
_cell.length_a   1.000
_cell.length_b   1.000
_cell.length_c   1.000
_cell.angle_alpha   90.00
_cell.angle_beta   90.00
_cell.angle_gamma   90.00
#
_symmetry.space_group_name_H-M   'P 1'
#
loop_
_entity.id
_entity.type
_entity.pdbx_description
1 polymer ?
#
loop_
_entity_poly.entity_id
_entity_poly.type
_entity_poly.pdbx_seq_one_letter_code
_entity_poly.pdbx_strand_id
1 'polypeptide(L)'
;LSVLCDAEVALVVFSSRGRLYEYANNSVKGTIERYKKACTDSSSTGPVSEVNALYYQQEATKLRQQIAQLQNSNRNLVGTDLSAMSIRDLKQLESKIEKSINKIRAKKNELLYAEVEYMQKREVELQNDNMYLRNKIVENERVQHNPMNMLPPTSEFAGMHPFDSRNFLQVNLMEPNQHYSRQQQTALQLG
;
A
#
# COMPACT_ATOMS: atom_id res chain seq x y z
N LEU A 1 -31.57 43.94 -21.50
CA LEU A 1 -31.35 43.71 -22.93
C LEU A 1 -32.53 43.03 -23.60
N SER A 2 -32.95 41.83 -23.18
CA SER A 2 -34.07 41.10 -23.81
C SER A 2 -35.35 41.93 -23.98
N VAL A 3 -35.75 42.70 -22.95
CA VAL A 3 -36.92 43.58 -22.98
C VAL A 3 -36.73 44.84 -23.85
N LEU A 4 -35.52 45.41 -23.85
CA LEU A 4 -35.26 46.67 -24.56
C LEU A 4 -35.01 46.47 -26.06
N CYS A 5 -34.57 45.27 -26.46
CA CYS A 5 -34.15 44.97 -27.82
C CYS A 5 -35.01 43.89 -28.48
N ASP A 6 -36.12 43.48 -27.83
CA ASP A 6 -36.95 42.34 -28.24
C ASP A 6 -36.11 41.11 -28.64
N ALA A 7 -35.14 40.79 -27.77
CA ALA A 7 -34.15 39.75 -28.02
C ALA A 7 -34.43 38.51 -27.17
N GLU A 8 -34.36 37.34 -27.78
CA GLU A 8 -34.33 36.08 -27.07
C GLU A 8 -32.95 35.82 -26.47
N VAL A 9 -32.91 35.51 -25.17
CA VAL A 9 -31.66 35.29 -24.44
C VAL A 9 -31.80 34.10 -23.51
N ALA A 10 -30.85 33.15 -23.60
CA ALA A 10 -30.65 32.10 -22.62
C ALA A 10 -29.20 32.12 -22.11
N LEU A 11 -29.01 31.88 -20.82
CA LEU A 11 -27.71 31.77 -20.15
C LEU A 11 -27.64 30.42 -19.44
N VAL A 12 -26.56 29.68 -19.69
CA VAL A 12 -26.27 28.39 -19.06
C VAL A 12 -24.88 28.44 -18.44
N VAL A 13 -24.77 28.18 -17.14
CA VAL A 13 -23.51 28.24 -16.39
C VAL A 13 -23.28 26.91 -15.66
N PHE A 14 -22.13 26.30 -15.90
CA PHE A 14 -21.65 25.15 -15.12
C PHE A 14 -20.57 25.61 -14.13
N SER A 15 -20.80 25.39 -12.84
CA SER A 15 -19.74 25.58 -11.82
C SER A 15 -18.63 24.54 -11.97
N SER A 16 -17.46 24.84 -11.41
CA SER A 16 -16.34 23.88 -11.30
C SER A 16 -16.71 22.59 -10.54
N ARG A 17 -17.79 22.61 -9.73
CA ARG A 17 -18.33 21.46 -9.00
C ARG A 17 -19.42 20.71 -9.76
N GLY A 18 -19.70 21.06 -11.02
CA GLY A 18 -20.69 20.40 -11.87
C GLY A 18 -22.15 20.84 -11.65
N ARG A 19 -22.42 21.83 -10.79
CA ARG A 19 -23.79 22.40 -10.65
C ARG A 19 -24.14 23.25 -11.88
N LEU A 20 -25.36 23.05 -12.37
CA LEU A 20 -25.97 23.78 -13.48
C LEU A 20 -26.81 24.95 -12.94
N TYR A 21 -26.61 26.13 -13.51
CA TYR A 21 -27.41 27.33 -13.29
C TYR A 21 -27.90 27.85 -14.65
N GLU A 22 -29.18 28.16 -14.76
CA GLU A 22 -29.78 28.56 -16.03
C GLU A 22 -30.75 29.74 -15.88
N TYR A 23 -30.83 30.54 -16.94
CA TYR A 23 -31.79 31.63 -17.09
C TYR A 23 -32.23 31.71 -18.55
N ALA A 24 -33.52 31.96 -18.80
CA ALA A 24 -34.02 32.32 -20.11
C ALA A 24 -35.21 33.27 -19.98
N ASN A 25 -35.41 34.15 -20.95
CA ASN A 25 -36.62 34.95 -21.03
C ASN A 25 -37.85 34.16 -21.52
N ASN A 26 -37.64 33.00 -22.15
CA ASN A 26 -38.71 32.09 -22.56
C ASN A 26 -38.43 30.65 -22.13
N SER A 27 -37.60 29.91 -22.88
CA SER A 27 -37.24 28.53 -22.54
C SER A 27 -35.81 28.22 -22.96
N VAL A 28 -34.98 27.79 -22.01
CA VAL A 28 -33.61 27.35 -22.30
C VAL A 28 -33.61 26.25 -23.37
N LYS A 29 -34.52 25.27 -23.25
CA LYS A 29 -34.69 24.20 -24.23
C LYS A 29 -35.08 24.75 -25.61
N GLY A 30 -36.07 25.64 -25.66
CA GLY A 30 -36.54 26.26 -26.92
C GLY A 30 -35.44 27.08 -27.60
N THR A 31 -34.68 27.87 -26.85
CA THR A 31 -33.54 28.64 -27.36
C THR A 31 -32.44 27.72 -27.89
N ILE A 32 -32.11 26.63 -27.17
CA ILE A 32 -31.13 25.64 -27.62
C ILE A 32 -31.59 24.94 -28.91
N GLU A 33 -32.86 24.56 -29.02
CA GLU A 33 -33.41 23.94 -30.23
C GLU A 33 -33.36 24.88 -31.43
N ARG A 34 -33.72 26.16 -31.25
CA ARG A 34 -33.58 27.19 -32.29
C ARG A 34 -32.13 27.40 -32.71
N TYR A 35 -31.21 27.50 -31.75
CA TYR A 35 -29.78 27.61 -32.03
C TYR A 35 -29.27 26.41 -32.83
N LYS A 36 -29.60 25.18 -32.42
CA LYS A 36 -29.22 23.96 -33.15
C LYS A 36 -29.71 24.00 -34.60
N LYS A 37 -30.98 24.38 -34.83
CA LYS A 37 -31.55 24.49 -36.18
C LYS A 37 -30.84 25.55 -37.04
N ALA A 38 -30.53 26.72 -36.47
CA ALA A 38 -29.80 27.77 -37.17
C ALA A 38 -28.35 27.38 -37.51
N CYS A 39 -27.71 26.57 -36.67
CA CYS A 39 -26.35 26.08 -36.91
C CYS A 39 -26.30 24.90 -37.90
N THR A 40 -27.34 24.08 -38.02
CA THR A 40 -27.38 23.00 -39.02
C THR A 40 -27.52 23.51 -40.45
N ASP A 41 -28.15 24.67 -40.64
CA ASP A 41 -28.37 25.28 -41.96
C ASP A 41 -27.12 26.01 -42.50
N SER A 42 -26.19 26.40 -41.62
CA SER A 42 -24.91 27.02 -41.98
C SER A 42 -23.80 25.96 -42.05
N SER A 43 -23.74 25.29 -43.20
CA SER A 43 -22.68 24.35 -43.58
C SER A 43 -21.26 24.92 -43.37
N SER A 44 -20.57 24.49 -42.29
CA SER A 44 -19.09 24.39 -42.24
C SER A 44 -18.52 23.84 -40.93
N THR A 45 -19.28 23.76 -39.84
CA THR A 45 -18.74 23.23 -38.56
C THR A 45 -19.74 22.25 -37.94
N GLY A 46 -19.39 20.97 -37.87
CA GLY A 46 -20.20 19.97 -37.15
C GLY A 46 -20.44 20.41 -35.69
N PRO A 47 -21.51 19.93 -35.03
CA PRO A 47 -21.84 20.35 -33.67
C PRO A 47 -20.61 20.17 -32.76
N VAL A 48 -20.27 21.18 -31.96
CA VAL A 48 -19.11 21.15 -31.02
C VAL A 48 -19.11 19.90 -30.14
N SER A 49 -20.29 19.33 -29.88
CA SER A 49 -20.47 18.03 -29.20
C SER A 49 -19.82 16.85 -29.93
N GLU A 50 -19.83 16.82 -31.25
CA GLU A 50 -19.25 15.77 -32.10
C GLU A 50 -17.72 15.88 -32.12
N VAL A 51 -17.18 17.10 -32.21
CA VAL A 51 -15.73 17.35 -32.11
C VAL A 51 -15.19 16.92 -30.73
N ASN A 52 -15.91 17.24 -29.65
CA ASN A 52 -15.55 16.81 -28.30
C ASN A 52 -15.64 15.28 -28.13
N ALA A 53 -16.67 14.63 -28.70
CA ALA A 53 -16.81 13.18 -28.65
C ALA A 53 -15.65 12.48 -29.38
N LEU A 54 -15.27 12.97 -30.56
CA LEU A 54 -14.14 12.46 -31.33
C LEU A 54 -12.81 12.64 -30.58
N TYR A 55 -12.61 13.77 -29.91
CA TYR A 55 -11.43 14.01 -29.07
C TYR A 55 -11.32 12.97 -27.94
N TYR A 56 -12.38 12.76 -27.16
CA TYR A 56 -12.36 11.78 -26.08
C TYR A 56 -12.23 10.34 -26.59
N GLN A 57 -12.79 10.03 -27.76
CA GLN A 57 -12.60 8.72 -28.40
C GLN A 57 -11.12 8.50 -28.80
N GLN A 58 -10.45 9.53 -29.29
CA GLN A 58 -9.03 9.48 -29.61
C GLN A 58 -8.19 9.29 -28.35
N GLU A 59 -8.44 10.05 -27.28
CA GLU A 59 -7.73 9.91 -26.00
C GLU A 59 -7.93 8.52 -25.39
N ALA A 60 -9.16 8.01 -25.41
CA ALA A 60 -9.44 6.64 -24.94
C ALA A 60 -8.68 5.58 -25.75
N THR A 61 -8.48 5.81 -27.06
CA THR A 61 -7.72 4.91 -27.92
C THR A 61 -6.22 4.94 -27.59
N LYS A 62 -5.66 6.13 -27.34
CA LYS A 62 -4.28 6.28 -26.88
C LYS A 62 -4.05 5.55 -25.55
N LEU A 63 -4.97 5.72 -24.59
CA LEU A 63 -4.89 5.03 -23.30
C LEU A 63 -4.98 3.51 -23.44
N ARG A 64 -5.90 2.99 -24.27
CA ARG A 64 -5.98 1.55 -24.55
C ARG A 64 -4.67 1.00 -25.14
N GLN A 65 -4.04 1.74 -26.04
CA GLN A 65 -2.76 1.34 -26.61
C GLN A 65 -1.64 1.31 -25.56
N GLN A 66 -1.58 2.31 -24.66
CA GLN A 66 -0.61 2.32 -23.56
C GLN A 66 -0.81 1.14 -22.60
N ILE A 67 -2.07 0.81 -22.26
CA ILE A 67 -2.39 -0.35 -21.44
C ILE A 67 -1.91 -1.64 -22.11
N ALA A 68 -2.19 -1.82 -23.39
CA ALA A 68 -1.76 -3.01 -24.13
C ALA A 68 -0.22 -3.13 -24.17
N GLN A 69 0.48 -2.02 -24.38
CA GLN A 69 1.95 -1.98 -24.36
C GLN A 69 2.51 -2.36 -22.99
N LEU A 70 1.94 -1.83 -21.90
CA LEU A 70 2.36 -2.16 -20.53
C LEU A 70 2.10 -3.63 -20.20
N GLN A 71 0.93 -4.16 -20.58
CA GLN A 71 0.61 -5.57 -20.39
C GLN A 71 1.56 -6.49 -21.15
N ASN A 72 1.90 -6.15 -22.41
CA ASN A 72 2.85 -6.91 -23.20
C ASN A 72 4.26 -6.87 -22.60
N SER A 73 4.70 -5.68 -22.17
CA SER A 73 5.98 -5.52 -21.46
C SER A 73 6.04 -6.37 -20.19
N ASN A 74 4.94 -6.45 -19.44
CA ASN A 74 4.89 -7.25 -18.22
C ASN A 74 4.96 -8.76 -18.51
N ARG A 75 4.26 -9.24 -19.56
CA ARG A 75 4.36 -10.62 -20.04
C ARG A 75 5.79 -11.00 -20.40
N ASN A 76 6.45 -10.15 -21.19
CA ASN A 76 7.85 -10.36 -21.56
C ASN A 76 8.74 -10.42 -20.33
N LEU A 77 8.55 -9.53 -19.34
CA LEU A 77 9.32 -9.53 -18.09
C LEU A 77 9.13 -10.80 -17.26
N VAL A 78 7.94 -11.41 -17.28
CA VAL A 78 7.68 -12.70 -16.61
C VAL A 78 8.05 -13.91 -17.46
N GLY A 79 8.57 -13.70 -18.67
CA GLY A 79 9.06 -14.75 -19.57
C GLY A 79 7.99 -15.37 -20.46
N THR A 80 6.84 -14.73 -20.64
CA THR A 80 5.78 -15.17 -21.56
C THR A 80 5.75 -14.32 -22.84
N ASP A 81 5.11 -14.84 -23.90
CA ASP A 81 4.97 -14.17 -25.22
C ASP A 81 6.29 -13.72 -25.90
N LEU A 82 7.41 -14.39 -25.58
CA LEU A 82 8.75 -14.04 -26.07
C LEU A 82 9.01 -14.40 -27.54
N SER A 83 8.23 -15.30 -28.13
CA SER A 83 8.47 -15.83 -29.49
C SER A 83 8.39 -14.79 -30.59
N ALA A 84 7.65 -13.70 -30.35
CA ALA A 84 7.51 -12.59 -31.30
C ALA A 84 8.60 -11.51 -31.14
N MET A 85 9.48 -11.63 -30.14
CA MET A 85 10.53 -10.64 -29.89
C MET A 85 11.74 -10.85 -30.81
N SER A 86 12.37 -9.75 -31.21
CA SER A 86 13.64 -9.82 -31.93
C SER A 86 14.77 -10.26 -30.99
N ILE A 87 15.84 -10.84 -31.54
CA ILE A 87 17.04 -11.21 -30.77
C ILE A 87 17.63 -9.98 -30.04
N ARG A 88 17.57 -8.79 -30.66
CA ARG A 88 18.04 -7.55 -30.05
C ARG A 88 17.22 -7.22 -28.80
N ASP A 89 15.90 -7.30 -28.90
CA ASP A 89 15.01 -6.96 -27.79
C ASP A 89 15.09 -7.99 -26.68
N LEU A 90 15.28 -9.28 -27.01
CA LEU A 90 15.52 -10.34 -26.02
C LEU A 90 16.81 -10.08 -25.23
N LYS A 91 17.92 -9.71 -25.89
CA LYS A 91 19.18 -9.35 -25.21
C LYS A 91 19.02 -8.13 -24.29
N GLN A 92 18.24 -7.14 -24.72
CA GLN A 92 17.95 -5.98 -23.87
C GLN A 92 17.11 -6.36 -22.64
N LEU A 93 16.11 -7.22 -22.83
CA LEU A 93 15.26 -7.74 -21.77
C LEU A 93 16.08 -8.54 -20.75
N GLU A 94 16.93 -9.45 -21.22
CA GLU A 94 17.85 -10.24 -20.41
C GLU A 94 18.77 -9.33 -19.57
N SER A 95 19.45 -8.36 -20.20
CA SER A 95 20.32 -7.42 -19.50
C SER A 95 19.56 -6.61 -18.44
N LYS A 96 18.31 -6.22 -18.72
CA LYS A 96 17.46 -5.49 -17.78
C LYS A 96 17.11 -6.35 -16.57
N ILE A 97 16.73 -7.61 -16.79
CA ILE A 97 16.40 -8.57 -15.72
C ILE A 97 17.64 -8.90 -14.88
N GLU A 98 18.79 -9.10 -15.51
CA GLU A 98 20.05 -9.39 -14.81
C GLU A 98 20.47 -8.22 -13.90
N LYS A 99 20.37 -6.99 -14.40
CA LYS A 99 20.65 -5.80 -13.59
C LYS A 99 19.67 -5.65 -12.42
N SER A 100 18.39 -5.90 -12.62
CA SER A 100 17.38 -5.75 -11.56
C SER A 100 17.50 -6.85 -10.50
N ILE A 101 17.75 -8.10 -10.89
CA ILE A 101 17.93 -9.20 -9.94
C ILE A 101 19.19 -9.01 -9.09
N ASN A 102 20.28 -8.49 -9.68
CA ASN A 102 21.50 -8.18 -8.93
C ASN A 102 21.25 -7.07 -7.89
N LYS A 103 20.48 -6.03 -8.23
CA LYS A 103 20.07 -4.99 -7.26
C LYS A 103 19.22 -5.56 -6.12
N ILE A 104 18.25 -6.43 -6.44
CA ILE A 104 17.40 -7.08 -5.43
C ILE A 104 18.24 -7.95 -4.50
N ARG A 105 19.15 -8.76 -5.05
CA ARG A 105 20.05 -9.61 -4.25
C ARG A 105 20.96 -8.78 -3.34
N ALA A 106 21.57 -7.72 -3.86
CA ALA A 106 22.40 -6.82 -3.08
C ALA A 106 21.62 -6.24 -1.90
N LYS A 107 20.39 -5.74 -2.13
CA LYS A 107 19.55 -5.18 -1.06
C LYS A 107 19.12 -6.25 -0.05
N LYS A 108 18.78 -7.45 -0.51
CA LYS A 108 18.45 -8.57 0.39
C LYS A 108 19.64 -8.93 1.28
N ASN A 109 20.85 -9.00 0.73
CA ASN A 109 22.06 -9.29 1.48
C ASN A 109 22.36 -8.19 2.51
N GLU A 110 22.24 -6.92 2.12
CA GLU A 110 22.39 -5.77 3.04
C GLU A 110 21.45 -5.90 4.24
N LEU A 111 20.16 -6.19 4.01
CA LEU A 111 19.18 -6.37 5.08
C LEU A 111 19.46 -7.60 5.95
N LEU A 112 19.89 -8.71 5.35
CA LEU A 112 20.27 -9.92 6.08
C LEU A 112 21.47 -9.67 7.00
N TYR A 113 22.49 -8.95 6.52
CA TYR A 113 23.64 -8.61 7.35
C TYR A 113 23.27 -7.71 8.52
N ALA A 114 22.41 -6.70 8.28
CA ALA A 114 21.92 -5.84 9.35
C ALA A 114 21.13 -6.63 10.41
N GLU A 115 20.31 -7.60 9.99
CA GLU A 115 19.56 -8.47 10.91
C GLU A 115 20.49 -9.37 11.73
N VAL A 116 21.51 -9.97 11.10
CA VAL A 116 22.51 -10.79 11.80
C VAL A 116 23.27 -9.97 12.84
N GLU A 117 23.71 -8.76 12.49
CA GLU A 117 24.40 -7.85 13.42
C GLU A 117 23.50 -7.48 14.61
N TYR A 118 22.24 -7.17 14.35
CA TYR A 118 21.26 -6.86 15.39
C TYR A 118 21.05 -8.05 16.34
N MET A 119 20.87 -9.26 15.79
CA MET A 119 20.69 -10.49 16.57
C MET A 119 21.92 -10.80 17.43
N GLN A 120 23.13 -10.66 16.88
CA GLN A 120 24.38 -10.87 17.64
C GLN A 120 24.53 -9.89 18.79
N LYS A 121 24.23 -8.60 18.57
CA LYS A 121 24.23 -7.61 19.65
C LYS A 121 23.22 -7.98 20.74
N ARG A 122 22.02 -8.41 20.33
CA ARG A 122 20.97 -8.80 21.27
C ARG A 122 21.35 -10.04 22.08
N GLU A 123 22.02 -11.00 21.47
CA GLU A 123 22.56 -12.18 22.15
C GLU A 123 23.54 -11.77 23.27
N VAL A 124 24.49 -10.88 22.97
CA VAL A 124 25.46 -10.39 23.94
C VAL A 124 24.79 -9.67 25.11
N GLU A 125 23.81 -8.80 24.84
CA GLU A 125 23.03 -8.13 25.89
C GLU A 125 22.33 -9.14 26.80
N LEU A 126 21.66 -10.13 26.24
CA LEU A 126 20.95 -11.17 27.00
C LEU A 126 21.90 -12.07 27.80
N GLN A 127 23.09 -12.36 27.27
CA GLN A 127 24.13 -13.10 28.00
C GLN A 127 24.63 -12.31 29.20
N ASN A 128 24.86 -10.99 29.04
CA ASN A 128 25.26 -10.11 30.12
C ASN A 128 24.18 -10.01 31.22
N ASP A 129 22.92 -9.83 30.83
CA ASP A 129 21.78 -9.80 31.76
C ASP A 129 21.65 -11.12 32.52
N ASN A 130 21.77 -12.27 31.83
CA ASN A 130 21.74 -13.58 32.47
C ASN A 130 22.89 -13.76 33.47
N MET A 131 24.10 -13.34 33.11
CA MET A 131 25.25 -13.42 34.00
C MET A 131 25.05 -12.55 35.25
N TYR A 132 24.54 -11.33 35.07
CA TYR A 132 24.19 -10.43 36.17
C TYR A 132 23.17 -11.05 37.12
N LEU A 133 22.08 -11.62 36.58
CA LEU A 133 21.04 -12.26 37.38
C LEU A 133 21.56 -13.48 38.14
N ARG A 134 22.39 -14.32 37.51
CA ARG A 134 23.03 -15.46 38.18
C ARG A 134 23.90 -15.02 39.36
N ASN A 135 24.68 -13.95 39.20
CA ASN A 135 25.48 -13.39 40.29
C ASN A 135 24.59 -12.88 41.44
N LYS A 136 23.47 -12.22 41.11
CA LYS A 136 22.50 -11.74 42.11
C LYS A 136 21.82 -12.87 42.88
N ILE A 137 21.51 -13.99 42.23
CA ILE A 137 20.96 -15.18 42.88
C ILE A 137 21.96 -15.71 43.90
N VAL A 138 23.23 -15.90 43.51
CA VAL A 138 24.29 -16.39 44.41
C VAL A 138 24.52 -15.45 45.59
N GLU A 139 24.46 -14.13 45.37
CA GLU A 139 24.55 -13.13 46.43
C GLU A 139 23.38 -13.24 47.43
N ASN A 140 22.14 -13.38 46.94
CA ASN A 140 20.96 -13.53 47.78
C ASN A 140 20.97 -14.85 48.56
N GLU A 141 21.37 -15.97 47.94
CA GLU A 141 21.52 -17.26 48.61
C GLU A 141 22.54 -17.20 49.75
N ARG A 142 23.64 -16.45 49.58
CA ARG A 142 24.63 -16.20 50.64
C ARG A 142 24.06 -15.38 51.79
N VAL A 143 23.23 -14.38 51.51
CA VAL A 143 22.55 -13.58 52.54
C VAL A 143 21.53 -14.43 53.31
N GLN A 144 20.83 -15.34 52.64
CA GLN A 144 19.88 -16.27 53.29
C GLN A 144 20.59 -17.36 54.13
N HIS A 145 21.72 -17.89 53.67
CA HIS A 145 22.48 -18.93 54.40
C HIS A 145 23.37 -18.40 55.52
N ASN A 146 23.56 -17.08 55.62
CA ASN A 146 24.38 -16.46 56.65
C ASN A 146 23.53 -15.46 57.48
N PRO A 147 22.63 -15.94 58.38
CA PRO A 147 21.91 -15.07 59.30
C PRO A 147 22.88 -14.67 60.43
N MET A 148 23.84 -13.77 60.15
CA MET A 148 24.60 -13.17 61.23
C MET A 148 23.66 -12.26 62.03
N ASN A 149 23.38 -12.73 63.25
CA ASN A 149 22.69 -12.07 64.37
C ASN A 149 21.19 -11.80 64.21
N MET A 150 20.37 -12.83 64.48
CA MET A 150 19.18 -12.65 65.32
C MET A 150 19.05 -13.87 66.25
N LEU A 151 18.78 -13.61 67.54
CA LEU A 151 18.58 -14.60 68.61
C LEU A 151 17.68 -15.78 68.18
N PRO A 152 17.84 -16.98 68.76
CA PRO A 152 17.02 -18.12 68.37
C PRO A 152 15.56 -17.86 68.78
N PRO A 153 14.57 -17.99 67.88
CA PRO A 153 13.19 -18.05 68.31
C PRO A 153 12.96 -19.43 68.93
N THR A 154 12.46 -19.41 70.16
CA THR A 154 11.91 -20.58 70.83
C THR A 154 10.87 -21.25 69.94
N SER A 155 11.02 -22.57 69.80
CA SER A 155 10.05 -23.55 69.32
C SER A 155 8.62 -23.03 69.10
N GLU A 156 8.19 -22.94 67.84
CA GLU A 156 6.84 -23.25 67.32
C GLU A 156 6.63 -22.56 65.95
N PHE A 157 7.16 -23.16 64.86
CA PHE A 157 6.56 -22.96 63.55
C PHE A 157 7.00 -24.08 62.59
N ALA A 158 6.39 -25.25 62.74
CA ALA A 158 6.42 -26.28 61.72
C ALA A 158 5.42 -25.88 60.62
N GLY A 159 5.93 -25.61 59.42
CA GLY A 159 5.10 -25.54 58.22
C GLY A 159 5.40 -24.35 57.33
N MET A 160 6.48 -24.41 56.57
CA MET A 160 6.56 -23.70 55.29
C MET A 160 7.06 -24.69 54.24
N HIS A 161 6.21 -24.94 53.24
CA HIS A 161 6.48 -25.88 52.15
C HIS A 161 7.65 -25.40 51.27
N PRO A 162 8.38 -26.32 50.61
CA PRO A 162 9.43 -25.95 49.66
C PRO A 162 8.84 -25.10 48.53
N PHE A 163 9.47 -23.97 48.23
CA PHE A 163 9.08 -23.10 47.13
C PHE A 163 9.38 -23.82 45.80
N ASP A 164 8.36 -24.20 45.05
CA ASP A 164 8.51 -24.90 43.77
C ASP A 164 8.70 -23.88 42.63
N SER A 165 9.95 -23.70 42.18
CA SER A 165 10.33 -22.76 41.11
C SER A 165 9.81 -23.14 39.72
N ARG A 166 9.05 -24.23 39.57
CA ARG A 166 8.57 -24.72 38.28
C ARG A 166 7.44 -23.93 37.64
N ASN A 167 6.89 -22.90 38.31
CA ASN A 167 5.76 -22.12 37.79
C ASN A 167 6.10 -20.70 37.29
N PHE A 168 7.36 -20.28 37.31
CA PHE A 168 7.74 -18.97 36.77
C PHE A 168 8.44 -19.14 35.44
N LEU A 169 7.66 -19.32 34.37
CA LEU A 169 7.95 -18.92 32.98
C LEU A 169 6.84 -19.49 32.07
N GLN A 170 5.59 -19.10 32.32
CA GLN A 170 4.64 -19.00 31.22
C GLN A 170 4.91 -17.66 30.52
N VAL A 171 6.00 -17.62 29.75
CA VAL A 171 6.18 -16.55 28.77
C VAL A 171 5.12 -16.82 27.72
N ASN A 172 4.09 -15.98 27.68
CA ASN A 172 3.22 -15.86 26.52
C ASN A 172 4.10 -15.63 25.29
N LEU A 173 4.35 -16.71 24.54
CA LEU A 173 5.03 -16.68 23.26
C LEU A 173 4.01 -16.70 22.12
N MET A 174 3.00 -15.85 22.20
CA MET A 174 2.01 -15.52 21.15
C MET A 174 1.55 -14.09 21.50
N GLU A 175 1.71 -13.03 20.71
CA GLU A 175 1.55 -12.89 19.27
C GLU A 175 2.52 -11.83 18.69
N PRO A 176 3.05 -12.02 17.46
CA PRO A 176 3.36 -10.89 16.61
C PRO A 176 2.04 -10.31 16.10
N ASN A 177 1.76 -9.08 16.51
CA ASN A 177 0.65 -8.25 16.08
C ASN A 177 0.47 -8.31 14.55
N GLN A 178 -0.52 -9.08 14.09
CA GLN A 178 -0.88 -9.21 12.67
C GLN A 178 -1.67 -7.98 12.22
N HIS A 179 -0.97 -6.89 11.93
CA HIS A 179 -1.52 -5.78 11.16
C HIS A 179 -0.65 -5.49 9.94
N TYR A 180 -0.67 -6.42 8.98
CA TYR A 180 -0.52 -6.09 7.57
C TYR A 180 -1.73 -6.65 6.82
N SER A 181 -2.56 -5.73 6.36
CA SER A 181 -3.76 -5.94 5.56
C SER A 181 -3.48 -6.84 4.35
N ARG A 182 -3.91 -8.10 4.42
CA ARG A 182 -4.00 -8.98 3.25
C ARG A 182 -5.39 -8.91 2.65
N GLN A 183 -5.68 -7.81 1.95
CA GLN A 183 -6.72 -7.82 0.91
C GLN A 183 -6.06 -8.24 -0.40
N GLN A 184 -6.21 -9.52 -0.76
CA GLN A 184 -6.35 -10.00 -2.13
C GLN A 184 -6.60 -11.52 -2.11
N GLN A 185 -7.87 -11.90 -2.10
CA GLN A 185 -8.28 -13.16 -2.71
C GLN A 185 -8.46 -12.88 -4.20
N THR A 186 -7.62 -13.49 -5.02
CA THR A 186 -7.91 -13.70 -6.44
C THR A 186 -7.67 -15.17 -6.71
N ALA A 187 -8.67 -15.99 -6.40
CA ALA A 187 -8.76 -17.34 -6.92
C ALA A 187 -9.49 -17.25 -8.25
N LEU A 188 -8.75 -17.30 -9.37
CA LEU A 188 -9.30 -17.63 -10.67
C LEU A 188 -9.43 -19.16 -10.71
N GLN A 189 -10.63 -19.68 -10.50
CA GLN A 189 -10.99 -21.03 -10.91
C GLN A 189 -11.38 -20.96 -12.40
N LEU A 190 -10.57 -21.60 -13.24
CA LEU A 190 -10.92 -21.92 -14.62
C LEU A 190 -11.66 -23.26 -14.61
N GLY A 191 -12.94 -23.21 -14.96
CA GLY A 191 -13.74 -24.31 -15.49
C GLY A 191 -14.44 -23.79 -16.73
#